data_AF-A0A936N4F4-F1
#
_entry.id   AF-A0A936N4F4-F1
#
_cell.length_a   1.000
_cell.length_b   1.000
_cell.length_c   1.000
_cell.angle_alpha   90.00
_cell.angle_beta   90.00
_cell.angle_gamma   90.00
#
_symmetry.space_group_name_H-M   'P 1'
#
loop_
_entity.id
_entity.type
_entity.pdbx_description
1 polymer ?
#
loop_
_entity_poly.entity_id
_entity_poly.type
_entity_poly.pdbx_seq_one_letter_code
_entity_poly.pdbx_strand_id
1 'polypeptide(L)'
;MNKKVLIAASLFTTMLLQAQEASSGDEVVKNKKGNEILPKAGDIGLGFNAVPMIDYVFNAIKINQNAGFVSAAGNNHQYVTGSANQIVGKYYLSPKAAIRGKIGINTLSGRITNRVQDSKALYDASFGTAEDINTAQNLRVEDVYKFNKSNLLISAGYEMRRGYRRLQGYYGGEIAFGGGGNKEYFTYANDYSDLYATHYTNSAAGNFNTQLQHNPTAPGRQERVLHNNYRGNFRFGMRGFIGIEYFVFAKISVGAEFGWGWAMSTRTNKISTVEVYENGTSGLATVFNDERSTDTNERQNGFSVDNNNGGNNGFSMNNLTGGGGNSNGNNGLTGGTGAITVLFHF
;
A
#
# COMPACT_ATOMS: atom_id res chain seq x y z
N MET A 1 -21.14 30.11 -26.62
CA MET A 1 -20.96 28.66 -26.39
C MET A 1 -20.03 28.13 -27.47
N ASN A 2 -18.80 27.72 -27.11
CA ASN A 2 -17.73 27.45 -28.09
C ASN A 2 -18.00 26.19 -28.91
N LYS A 3 -17.87 26.30 -30.24
CA LYS A 3 -18.16 25.26 -31.26
C LYS A 3 -17.44 23.91 -31.05
N LYS A 4 -16.47 23.82 -30.14
CA LYS A 4 -15.76 22.59 -29.76
C LYS A 4 -16.54 21.69 -28.79
N VAL A 5 -17.47 22.24 -28.00
CA VAL A 5 -18.31 21.46 -27.06
C VAL A 5 -19.42 20.71 -27.80
N LEU A 6 -19.89 21.25 -28.93
CA LEU A 6 -20.93 20.60 -29.74
C LEU A 6 -20.44 19.31 -30.44
N ILE A 7 -19.15 19.21 -30.79
CA ILE A 7 -18.60 18.08 -31.54
C ILE A 7 -18.39 16.84 -30.64
N ALA A 8 -18.02 17.04 -29.37
CA ALA A 8 -17.90 15.93 -28.41
C ALA A 8 -19.27 15.40 -27.97
N ALA A 9 -20.25 16.30 -27.78
CA ALA A 9 -21.63 15.89 -27.52
C ALA A 9 -22.25 15.20 -28.73
N SER A 10 -22.05 15.70 -29.96
CA SER A 10 -22.60 15.07 -31.17
C SER A 10 -21.97 13.71 -31.47
N LEU A 11 -20.67 13.50 -31.21
CA LEU A 11 -20.04 12.18 -31.36
C LEU A 11 -20.63 11.14 -30.40
N PHE A 12 -20.93 11.53 -29.16
CA PHE A 12 -21.58 10.66 -28.18
C PHE A 12 -23.04 10.36 -28.55
N THR A 13 -23.79 11.33 -29.07
CA THR A 13 -25.18 11.11 -29.49
C THR A 13 -25.29 10.26 -30.75
N THR A 14 -24.35 10.37 -31.69
CA THR A 14 -24.33 9.51 -32.90
C THR A 14 -23.94 8.05 -32.61
N MET A 15 -23.18 7.78 -31.54
CA MET A 15 -22.92 6.40 -31.10
C MET A 15 -24.11 5.76 -30.38
N LEU A 16 -24.99 6.56 -29.77
CA LEU A 16 -26.24 6.08 -29.18
C LEU A 16 -27.32 5.76 -30.22
N LEU A 17 -27.31 6.45 -31.37
CA LEU A 17 -28.30 6.29 -32.45
C LEU A 17 -27.99 5.17 -33.44
N GLN A 18 -26.74 4.68 -33.53
CA GLN A 18 -26.37 3.53 -34.38
C GLN A 18 -26.41 2.17 -33.64
N ALA A 19 -26.94 2.12 -32.42
CA ALA A 19 -27.11 0.88 -31.66
C ALA A 19 -28.48 0.20 -31.88
N GLN A 20 -29.30 0.73 -32.81
CA GLN A 20 -30.57 0.15 -33.20
C GLN A 20 -30.44 -0.36 -34.64
N GLU A 21 -30.73 -1.65 -34.81
CA GLU A 21 -30.71 -2.42 -36.07
C GLU A 21 -29.39 -3.10 -36.46
N ALA A 22 -29.08 -4.19 -35.76
CA ALA A 22 -28.67 -5.44 -36.40
C ALA A 22 -29.16 -6.60 -35.55
N SER A 23 -30.26 -7.24 -35.98
CA SER A 23 -30.70 -8.52 -35.46
C SER A 23 -29.62 -9.58 -35.76
N SER A 24 -28.76 -9.86 -34.80
CA SER A 24 -27.98 -11.09 -34.77
C SER A 24 -28.04 -11.60 -33.34
N GLY A 25 -29.02 -12.47 -33.09
CA GLY A 25 -29.23 -13.09 -31.78
C GLY A 25 -27.99 -13.89 -31.38
N ASP A 26 -27.61 -13.77 -30.10
CA ASP A 26 -26.73 -14.64 -29.30
C ASP A 26 -25.77 -15.58 -30.08
N GLU A 27 -25.09 -15.08 -31.11
CA GLU A 27 -24.23 -15.92 -31.94
C GLU A 27 -22.94 -16.14 -31.16
N VAL A 28 -22.74 -17.39 -30.73
CA VAL A 28 -21.59 -17.80 -29.93
C VAL A 28 -20.32 -17.55 -30.73
N VAL A 29 -19.55 -16.54 -30.33
CA VAL A 29 -18.33 -16.18 -31.04
C VAL A 29 -17.28 -17.24 -30.82
N LYS A 30 -16.91 -17.92 -31.91
CA LYS A 30 -15.89 -18.97 -31.93
C LYS A 30 -14.59 -18.50 -32.55
N ASN A 31 -13.47 -19.08 -32.15
CA ASN A 31 -12.18 -18.90 -32.81
C ASN A 31 -12.12 -19.73 -34.10
N LYS A 32 -11.01 -19.60 -34.86
CA LYS A 32 -10.80 -20.40 -36.09
C LYS A 32 -10.79 -21.92 -35.87
N LYS A 33 -10.70 -22.37 -34.62
CA LYS A 33 -10.72 -23.78 -34.19
C LYS A 33 -12.09 -24.20 -33.61
N GLY A 34 -13.11 -23.35 -33.68
CA GLY A 34 -14.46 -23.64 -33.18
C GLY A 34 -14.66 -23.43 -31.66
N ASN A 35 -13.66 -22.97 -30.92
CA ASN A 35 -13.79 -22.75 -29.47
C ASN A 35 -14.44 -21.41 -29.18
N GLU A 36 -15.37 -21.39 -28.22
CA GLU A 36 -16.00 -20.17 -27.73
C GLU A 36 -14.96 -19.20 -27.15
N ILE A 37 -15.08 -17.92 -27.50
CA ILE A 37 -14.15 -16.86 -27.09
C ILE A 37 -14.65 -16.17 -25.83
N LEU A 38 -15.97 -16.05 -25.70
CA LEU A 38 -16.60 -15.36 -24.58
C LEU A 38 -16.80 -16.32 -23.39
N PRO A 39 -16.74 -15.81 -22.16
CA PRO A 39 -17.01 -16.60 -20.98
C PRO A 39 -18.48 -17.03 -20.93
N LYS A 40 -18.71 -18.25 -20.46
CA LYS A 40 -20.05 -18.81 -20.22
C LYS A 40 -20.32 -18.93 -18.72
N ALA A 41 -21.55 -19.29 -18.37
CA ALA A 41 -21.91 -19.56 -16.99
C ALA A 41 -20.99 -20.66 -16.40
N GLY A 42 -20.44 -20.41 -15.21
CA GLY A 42 -19.52 -21.30 -14.51
C GLY A 42 -18.04 -21.02 -14.76
N ASP A 43 -17.69 -20.23 -15.78
CA ASP A 43 -16.29 -19.91 -16.05
C ASP A 43 -15.70 -19.02 -14.93
N ILE A 44 -14.39 -19.15 -14.71
CA ILE A 44 -13.65 -18.35 -13.74
C ILE A 44 -12.62 -17.50 -14.49
N GLY A 45 -12.66 -16.19 -14.28
CA GLY A 45 -11.63 -15.25 -14.74
C GLY A 45 -10.67 -14.90 -13.60
N LEU A 46 -9.36 -15.00 -13.83
CA LEU A 46 -8.34 -14.51 -12.90
C LEU A 46 -7.48 -13.47 -13.61
N GLY A 47 -7.26 -12.33 -12.97
CA GLY A 47 -6.51 -11.23 -13.55
C GLY A 47 -5.73 -10.41 -12.53
N PHE A 48 -4.86 -9.56 -13.05
CA PHE A 48 -4.03 -8.66 -12.28
C PHE A 48 -3.80 -7.37 -13.08
N ASN A 49 -3.32 -6.32 -12.39
CA ASN A 49 -3.01 -5.05 -13.03
C ASN A 49 -1.90 -5.22 -14.08
N ALA A 50 -2.22 -4.88 -15.34
CA ALA A 50 -1.35 -5.08 -16.47
C ALA A 50 -0.47 -3.87 -16.80
N VAL A 51 -0.63 -2.74 -16.09
CA VAL A 51 0.19 -1.54 -16.32
C VAL A 51 1.70 -1.83 -16.34
N PRO A 52 2.28 -2.59 -15.38
CA PRO A 52 3.72 -2.90 -15.41
C PRO A 52 4.15 -3.71 -16.63
N MET A 53 3.31 -4.62 -17.11
CA MET A 53 3.58 -5.42 -18.31
C MET A 53 3.54 -4.57 -19.57
N ILE A 54 2.57 -3.66 -19.65
CA ILE A 54 2.42 -2.73 -20.78
C ILE A 54 3.61 -1.76 -20.83
N ASP A 55 4.03 -1.23 -19.68
CA ASP A 55 5.21 -0.37 -19.58
C ASP A 55 6.49 -1.12 -19.99
N TYR A 56 6.64 -2.39 -19.59
CA TYR A 56 7.77 -3.22 -20.02
C TYR A 56 7.81 -3.41 -21.54
N VAL A 57 6.67 -3.76 -22.14
CA VAL A 57 6.56 -3.97 -23.61
C VAL A 57 6.83 -2.66 -24.36
N PHE A 58 6.23 -1.54 -23.96
CA PHE A 58 6.46 -0.26 -24.64
C PHE A 58 7.87 0.29 -24.42
N ASN A 59 8.50 0.02 -23.28
CA ASN A 59 9.92 0.35 -23.08
C ASN A 59 10.84 -0.53 -23.96
N ALA A 60 10.48 -1.79 -24.20
CA ALA A 60 11.24 -2.68 -25.08
C ALA A 60 11.09 -2.33 -26.58
N ILE A 61 9.97 -1.70 -26.99
CA ILE A 61 9.67 -1.31 -28.38
C ILE A 61 10.22 0.10 -28.73
N LYS A 62 11.01 0.73 -27.85
CA LYS A 62 11.74 1.98 -28.17
C LYS A 62 12.87 1.71 -29.17
N ILE A 63 12.49 1.47 -30.42
CA ILE A 63 13.36 1.36 -31.59
C ILE A 63 13.55 2.78 -32.13
N ASN A 64 14.78 3.31 -32.11
CA ASN A 64 15.19 4.64 -32.58
C ASN A 64 14.99 5.85 -31.63
N GLN A 65 15.47 5.76 -30.39
CA GLN A 65 15.89 6.96 -29.66
C GLN A 65 17.31 6.73 -29.16
N ASN A 66 18.24 7.60 -29.56
CA ASN A 66 19.60 7.67 -29.01
C ASN A 66 19.59 8.30 -27.60
N ALA A 67 18.65 7.84 -26.79
CA ALA A 67 18.51 8.15 -25.38
C ALA A 67 18.57 6.79 -24.68
N GLY A 68 19.64 6.53 -23.93
CA GLY A 68 19.78 5.31 -23.14
C GLY A 68 18.49 5.03 -22.36
N PHE A 69 18.17 3.75 -22.16
CA PHE A 69 16.96 3.25 -21.51
C PHE A 69 16.40 4.21 -20.45
N VAL A 70 15.48 5.10 -20.84
CA VAL A 70 14.78 5.94 -19.88
C VAL A 70 13.71 5.05 -19.27
N SER A 71 14.06 4.48 -18.12
CA SER A 71 13.15 3.85 -17.17
C SER A 71 12.07 4.89 -16.81
N ALA A 72 10.98 4.95 -17.57
CA ALA A 72 9.77 5.64 -17.12
C ALA A 72 9.08 4.86 -15.97
N ALA A 73 9.58 3.67 -15.65
CA ALA A 73 9.36 2.96 -14.40
C ALA A 73 10.74 2.52 -13.89
N GLY A 74 11.21 3.04 -12.76
CA GLY A 74 12.43 2.55 -12.13
C GLY A 74 12.37 1.02 -11.97
N ASN A 75 13.42 0.34 -12.44
CA ASN A 75 13.70 -1.08 -12.24
C ASN A 75 12.57 -2.07 -12.64
N ASN A 76 12.62 -2.54 -13.88
CA ASN A 76 11.75 -3.60 -14.44
C ASN A 76 11.91 -4.98 -13.76
N HIS A 77 12.77 -5.08 -12.75
CA HIS A 77 12.99 -6.26 -11.91
C HIS A 77 13.04 -5.85 -10.42
N GLN A 78 12.14 -4.97 -10.00
CA GLN A 78 11.98 -4.61 -8.60
C GLN A 78 10.51 -4.86 -8.22
N TYR A 79 10.27 -5.17 -6.94
CA TYR A 79 8.93 -5.02 -6.36
C TYR A 79 8.33 -3.72 -6.87
N VAL A 80 7.24 -3.77 -7.65
CA VAL A 80 6.69 -2.59 -8.29
C VAL A 80 6.16 -1.65 -7.21
N THR A 81 6.97 -0.67 -6.85
CA THR A 81 6.62 0.34 -5.85
C THR A 81 5.40 1.11 -6.34
N GLY A 82 4.30 1.02 -5.59
CA GLY A 82 3.07 1.75 -5.87
C GLY A 82 2.14 1.17 -6.94
N SER A 83 2.40 -0.04 -7.45
CA SER A 83 1.34 -0.81 -8.09
C SER A 83 0.51 -1.52 -7.03
N ALA A 84 -0.82 -1.37 -7.11
CA ALA A 84 -1.73 -2.12 -6.27
C ALA A 84 -1.56 -3.62 -6.58
N ASN A 85 -0.87 -4.36 -5.70
CA ASN A 85 -0.73 -5.82 -5.74
C ASN A 85 -2.09 -6.46 -5.48
N GLN A 86 -3.01 -6.32 -6.43
CA GLN A 86 -4.38 -6.81 -6.36
C GLN A 86 -4.55 -7.91 -7.39
N ILE A 87 -5.07 -9.04 -6.92
CA ILE A 87 -5.57 -10.12 -7.76
C ILE A 87 -7.08 -9.90 -7.88
N VAL A 88 -7.57 -9.96 -9.11
CA VAL A 88 -9.00 -9.86 -9.44
C VAL A 88 -9.49 -11.23 -9.85
N GLY A 89 -10.54 -11.72 -9.19
CA GLY A 89 -11.29 -12.89 -9.59
C GLY A 89 -12.66 -12.51 -10.14
N LYS A 90 -13.13 -13.20 -11.17
CA LYS A 90 -14.49 -13.14 -11.70
C LYS A 90 -15.06 -14.55 -11.75
N TYR A 91 -16.32 -14.71 -11.41
CA TYR A 91 -17.10 -15.92 -11.65
C TYR A 91 -18.33 -15.54 -12.47
N TYR A 92 -18.47 -16.15 -13.64
CA TYR A 92 -19.53 -15.82 -14.59
C TYR A 92 -20.81 -16.57 -14.20
N LEU A 93 -21.84 -15.82 -13.83
CA LEU A 93 -23.17 -16.35 -13.56
C LEU A 93 -23.91 -16.64 -14.87
N SER A 94 -23.67 -15.82 -15.89
CA SER A 94 -24.17 -15.97 -17.25
C SER A 94 -23.23 -15.22 -18.21
N PRO A 95 -23.42 -15.33 -19.54
CA PRO A 95 -22.67 -14.51 -20.50
C PRO A 95 -22.83 -12.99 -20.28
N LYS A 96 -23.89 -12.57 -19.56
CA LYS A 96 -24.27 -11.17 -19.33
C LYS A 96 -24.08 -10.73 -17.86
N ALA A 97 -23.64 -11.61 -16.97
CA ALA A 97 -23.50 -11.31 -15.55
C ALA A 97 -22.36 -12.08 -14.89
N ALA A 98 -21.61 -11.42 -14.01
CA ALA A 98 -20.54 -12.01 -13.22
C ALA A 98 -20.52 -11.44 -11.80
N ILE A 99 -20.12 -12.25 -10.83
CA ILE A 99 -19.64 -11.75 -9.54
C ILE A 99 -18.13 -11.61 -9.60
N ARG A 100 -17.59 -10.63 -8.90
CA ARG A 100 -16.15 -10.36 -8.88
C ARG A 100 -15.65 -10.09 -7.49
N GLY A 101 -14.41 -10.48 -7.23
CA GLY A 101 -13.70 -10.17 -6.00
C GLY A 101 -12.31 -9.62 -6.30
N LYS A 102 -11.80 -8.79 -5.40
CA LYS A 102 -10.39 -8.36 -5.44
C LYS A 102 -9.77 -8.65 -4.09
N ILE A 103 -8.54 -9.13 -4.10
CA ILE A 103 -7.72 -9.25 -2.89
C ILE A 103 -6.38 -8.57 -3.13
N GLY A 104 -6.01 -7.70 -2.20
CA GLY A 104 -4.72 -7.03 -2.20
C GLY A 104 -4.04 -7.20 -0.86
N ILE A 105 -2.81 -7.73 -0.87
CA ILE A 105 -2.01 -7.97 0.32
C ILE A 105 -0.65 -7.33 0.12
N ASN A 106 -0.21 -6.54 1.10
CA ASN A 106 1.14 -6.03 1.17
C ASN A 106 1.63 -6.15 2.61
N THR A 107 2.70 -6.90 2.80
CA THR A 107 3.37 -7.05 4.09
C THR A 107 4.84 -6.71 3.92
N LEU A 108 5.40 -6.09 4.95
CA LEU A 108 6.81 -5.78 5.01
C LEU A 108 7.27 -5.91 6.46
N SER A 109 8.15 -6.85 6.71
CA SER A 109 8.77 -7.04 8.01
C SER A 109 10.29 -7.02 7.89
N GLY A 110 10.96 -6.72 8.99
CA GLY A 110 12.40 -6.72 9.04
C GLY A 110 12.94 -6.63 10.45
N ARG A 111 14.22 -6.94 10.55
CA ARG A 111 15.02 -6.86 11.77
C ARG A 111 16.32 -6.15 11.43
N ILE A 112 16.66 -5.16 12.22
CA ILE A 112 17.95 -4.47 12.20
C ILE A 112 18.56 -4.67 13.58
N THR A 113 19.86 -4.97 13.62
CA THR A 113 20.63 -5.05 14.85
C THR A 113 21.72 -3.98 14.83
N ASN A 114 21.97 -3.38 15.98
CA ASN A 114 23.09 -2.47 16.16
C ASN A 114 23.89 -2.90 17.39
N ARG A 115 25.22 -2.89 17.26
CA ARG A 115 26.13 -3.40 18.30
C ARG A 115 26.64 -2.25 19.16
N VAL A 116 26.13 -2.09 20.37
CA VAL A 116 26.53 -1.04 21.32
C VAL A 116 27.53 -1.56 22.35
N GLN A 117 28.26 -0.68 23.02
CA GLN A 117 29.18 -1.04 24.12
C GLN A 117 28.42 -1.78 25.22
N ASP A 118 28.99 -2.86 25.75
CA ASP A 118 28.49 -3.49 26.99
C ASP A 118 28.81 -2.56 28.16
N SER A 119 27.78 -1.89 28.68
CA SER A 119 27.94 -0.89 29.74
C SER A 119 28.25 -1.53 31.09
N LYS A 120 27.65 -2.69 31.37
CA LYS A 120 27.86 -3.37 32.65
C LYS A 120 29.27 -3.96 32.72
N ALA A 121 29.72 -4.62 31.67
CA ALA A 121 31.07 -5.18 31.63
C ALA A 121 32.15 -4.08 31.72
N LEU A 122 31.92 -2.93 31.09
CA LEU A 122 32.82 -1.78 31.19
C LEU A 122 32.87 -1.19 32.60
N TYR A 123 31.73 -1.12 33.29
CA TYR A 123 31.67 -0.68 34.68
C TYR A 123 32.36 -1.66 35.62
N ASP A 124 32.07 -2.96 35.53
CA ASP A 124 32.69 -3.98 36.38
C ASP A 124 34.23 -4.00 36.19
N ALA A 125 34.70 -3.84 34.95
CA ALA A 125 36.14 -3.75 34.64
C ALA A 125 36.81 -2.46 35.16
N SER A 126 36.06 -1.40 35.43
CA SER A 126 36.62 -0.14 35.95
C SER A 126 37.23 -0.27 37.35
N PHE A 127 36.88 -1.33 38.08
CA PHE A 127 37.47 -1.69 39.37
C PHE A 127 38.70 -2.60 39.26
N GLY A 128 39.04 -3.03 38.03
CA GLY A 128 40.13 -3.96 37.74
C GLY A 128 41.41 -3.27 37.27
N THR A 129 42.19 -4.00 36.48
CA THR A 129 43.43 -3.52 35.87
C THR A 129 43.17 -2.70 34.59
N ALA A 130 44.19 -2.01 34.10
CA ALA A 130 44.12 -1.32 32.81
C ALA A 130 43.84 -2.28 31.62
N GLU A 131 44.26 -3.56 31.74
CA GLU A 131 44.00 -4.59 30.75
C GLU A 131 42.53 -5.04 30.74
N ASP A 132 41.92 -5.14 31.92
CA ASP A 132 40.49 -5.45 32.07
C ASP A 132 39.62 -4.36 31.40
N ILE A 133 39.96 -3.09 31.64
CA ILE A 133 39.27 -1.95 31.02
C ILE A 133 39.40 -1.99 29.49
N ASN A 134 40.61 -2.25 28.97
CA ASN A 134 40.85 -2.30 27.53
C ASN A 134 40.08 -3.46 26.87
N THR A 135 40.01 -4.62 27.54
CA THR A 135 39.22 -5.76 27.08
C THR A 135 37.74 -5.43 27.06
N ALA A 136 37.21 -4.83 28.14
CA ALA A 136 35.81 -4.48 28.26
C ALA A 136 35.37 -3.41 27.24
N GLN A 137 36.25 -2.46 26.87
CA GLN A 137 35.99 -1.45 25.82
C GLN A 137 35.70 -2.04 24.43
N ASN A 138 36.03 -3.32 24.21
CA ASN A 138 35.76 -4.01 22.95
C ASN A 138 34.52 -4.92 23.02
N LEU A 139 33.94 -5.14 24.21
CA LEU A 139 32.73 -5.93 24.38
C LEU A 139 31.51 -5.18 23.84
N ARG A 140 30.72 -5.87 23.04
CA ARG A 140 29.53 -5.30 22.40
C ARG A 140 28.32 -6.18 22.67
N VAL A 141 27.20 -5.53 22.93
CA VAL A 141 25.87 -6.15 23.06
C VAL A 141 24.95 -5.60 21.97
N GLU A 142 23.86 -6.31 21.69
CA GLU A 142 23.02 -6.01 20.53
C GLU A 142 21.70 -5.35 20.92
N ASP A 143 21.49 -4.13 20.44
CA ASP A 143 20.15 -3.56 20.37
C ASP A 143 19.45 -4.04 19.10
N VAL A 144 18.15 -4.25 19.18
CA VAL A 144 17.34 -4.84 18.11
C VAL A 144 16.15 -3.96 17.79
N TYR A 145 16.02 -3.59 16.51
CA TYR A 145 14.83 -2.97 15.95
C TYR A 145 14.09 -3.96 15.04
N LYS A 146 12.81 -4.20 15.32
CA LYS A 146 11.92 -5.00 14.47
C LYS A 146 10.76 -4.14 14.01
N PHE A 147 10.42 -4.23 12.73
CA PHE A 147 9.22 -3.61 12.20
C PHE A 147 8.35 -4.65 11.50
N ASN A 148 7.03 -4.46 11.60
CA ASN A 148 6.02 -5.24 10.94
C ASN A 148 4.97 -4.29 10.35
N LYS A 149 4.81 -4.32 9.04
CA LYS A 149 3.82 -3.54 8.30
C LYS A 149 2.91 -4.50 7.55
N SER A 150 1.62 -4.25 7.62
CA SER A 150 0.64 -5.04 6.87
C SER A 150 -0.45 -4.14 6.30
N ASN A 151 -0.99 -4.58 5.17
CA ASN A 151 -2.06 -3.92 4.47
C ASN A 151 -2.88 -4.97 3.73
N LEU A 152 -4.19 -4.95 3.95
CA LEU A 152 -5.16 -5.82 3.32
C LEU A 152 -6.23 -4.97 2.66
N LEU A 153 -6.66 -5.41 1.49
CA LEU A 153 -7.85 -4.94 0.81
C LEU A 153 -8.61 -6.16 0.28
N ILE A 154 -9.91 -6.20 0.54
CA ILE A 154 -10.82 -7.16 -0.04
C ILE A 154 -11.99 -6.39 -0.64
N SER A 155 -12.37 -6.73 -1.87
CA SER A 155 -13.58 -6.19 -2.49
C SER A 155 -14.45 -7.30 -3.04
N ALA A 156 -15.75 -7.02 -3.12
CA ALA A 156 -16.73 -7.86 -3.77
C ALA A 156 -17.67 -6.97 -4.59
N GLY A 157 -18.07 -7.43 -5.76
CA GLY A 157 -18.94 -6.68 -6.65
C GLY A 157 -19.74 -7.54 -7.60
N TYR A 158 -20.74 -6.92 -8.20
CA TYR A 158 -21.58 -7.50 -9.24
C TYR A 158 -21.36 -6.74 -10.54
N GLU A 159 -21.18 -7.47 -11.63
CA GLU A 159 -20.87 -6.97 -12.95
C GLU A 159 -21.93 -7.44 -13.95
N MET A 160 -22.54 -6.49 -14.65
CA MET A 160 -23.39 -6.72 -15.81
C MET A 160 -22.60 -6.44 -17.07
N ARG A 161 -22.84 -7.25 -18.11
CA ARG A 161 -22.07 -7.23 -19.35
C ARG A 161 -23.01 -7.06 -20.53
N ARG A 162 -22.63 -6.18 -21.46
CA ARG A 162 -23.32 -5.95 -22.72
C ARG A 162 -22.31 -5.63 -23.80
N GLY A 163 -22.33 -6.38 -24.89
CA GLY A 163 -21.46 -6.12 -26.01
C GLY A 163 -21.68 -7.10 -27.15
N TYR A 164 -20.90 -6.88 -28.21
CA TYR A 164 -20.99 -7.64 -29.43
C TYR A 164 -19.64 -8.27 -29.76
N ARG A 165 -19.67 -9.57 -30.04
CA ARG A 165 -18.49 -10.37 -30.35
C ARG A 165 -17.39 -10.21 -29.28
N ARG A 166 -16.16 -9.94 -29.69
CA ARG A 166 -14.96 -9.89 -28.82
C ARG A 166 -14.88 -8.62 -27.98
N LEU A 167 -15.69 -7.59 -28.25
CA LEU A 167 -15.71 -6.37 -27.47
C LEU A 167 -16.94 -6.37 -26.56
N GLN A 168 -16.70 -6.44 -25.26
CA GLN A 168 -17.74 -6.49 -24.24
C GLN A 168 -17.64 -5.25 -23.36
N GLY A 169 -18.70 -4.44 -23.34
CA GLY A 169 -18.87 -3.44 -22.30
C GLY A 169 -19.35 -4.10 -21.02
N TYR A 170 -18.98 -3.54 -19.88
CA TYR A 170 -19.48 -4.00 -18.59
C TYR A 170 -19.63 -2.85 -17.61
N TYR A 171 -20.54 -2.99 -16.66
CA TYR A 171 -20.80 -2.00 -15.62
C TYR A 171 -21.32 -2.69 -14.37
N GLY A 172 -21.21 -2.03 -13.21
CA GLY A 172 -21.61 -2.66 -11.98
C GLY A 172 -21.32 -1.85 -10.74
N GLY A 173 -21.47 -2.50 -9.60
CA GLY A 173 -21.18 -1.94 -8.29
C GLY A 173 -20.28 -2.86 -7.49
N GLU A 174 -19.38 -2.29 -6.70
CA GLU A 174 -18.54 -3.04 -5.77
C GLU A 174 -18.40 -2.32 -4.43
N ILE A 175 -18.22 -3.12 -3.38
CA ILE A 175 -17.85 -2.65 -2.05
C ILE A 175 -16.46 -3.20 -1.71
N ALA A 176 -15.71 -2.44 -0.92
CA ALA A 176 -14.40 -2.84 -0.44
C ALA A 176 -14.25 -2.56 1.04
N PHE A 177 -13.50 -3.44 1.69
CA PHE A 177 -13.00 -3.29 3.04
C PHE A 177 -11.49 -3.42 2.99
N GLY A 178 -10.82 -2.64 3.81
CA GLY A 178 -9.38 -2.78 3.93
C GLY A 178 -8.87 -2.19 5.21
N GLY A 179 -7.62 -2.49 5.50
CA GLY A 179 -6.97 -1.93 6.66
C GLY A 179 -5.53 -2.37 6.73
N GLY A 180 -4.81 -1.69 7.60
CA GLY A 180 -3.39 -1.88 7.74
C GLY A 180 -2.92 -1.38 9.08
N GLY A 181 -1.72 -1.79 9.43
CA GLY A 181 -1.09 -1.42 10.68
C GLY A 181 0.41 -1.52 10.54
N ASN A 182 1.11 -0.66 11.30
CA ASN A 182 2.55 -0.68 11.38
C ASN A 182 2.94 -0.75 12.85
N LYS A 183 3.78 -1.72 13.19
CA LYS A 183 4.31 -1.90 14.54
C LYS A 183 5.82 -1.88 14.50
N GLU A 184 6.41 -1.22 15.47
CA GLU A 184 7.85 -1.21 15.71
C GLU A 184 8.13 -1.67 17.12
N TYR A 185 9.22 -2.41 17.27
CA TYR A 185 9.71 -2.92 18.53
C TYR A 185 11.20 -2.61 18.62
N PHE A 186 11.61 -2.10 19.76
CA PHE A 186 12.98 -1.81 20.10
C PHE A 186 13.32 -2.58 21.37
N THR A 187 14.40 -3.34 21.32
CA THR A 187 14.94 -4.05 22.47
C THR A 187 16.36 -3.54 22.67
N TYR A 188 16.65 -3.09 23.88
CA TYR A 188 17.98 -2.62 24.25
C TYR A 188 18.64 -3.70 25.09
N ALA A 189 19.92 -3.97 24.83
CA ALA A 189 20.63 -4.97 25.61
C ALA A 189 21.17 -4.43 26.94
N ASN A 190 21.44 -3.13 27.01
CA ASN A 190 21.80 -2.46 28.27
C ASN A 190 20.54 -1.88 28.91
N ASP A 191 20.26 -2.27 30.15
CA ASP A 191 19.26 -1.63 30.98
C ASP A 191 19.73 -0.25 31.44
N TYR A 192 18.80 0.63 31.83
CA TYR A 192 19.19 1.84 32.55
C TYR A 192 19.84 1.49 33.89
N SER A 193 20.83 2.26 34.30
CA SER A 193 21.53 2.11 35.56
C SER A 193 21.64 3.48 36.21
N ASP A 194 21.60 3.50 37.54
CA ASP A 194 21.89 4.64 38.41
C ASP A 194 23.38 4.74 38.80
N LEU A 195 24.16 3.69 38.55
CA LEU A 195 25.58 3.57 38.93
C LEU A 195 26.54 3.96 37.80
N TYR A 196 26.20 3.63 36.56
CA TYR A 196 27.09 3.81 35.41
C TYR A 196 26.36 4.26 34.16
N ALA A 197 27.12 4.82 33.21
CA ALA A 197 26.57 5.29 31.96
C ALA A 197 26.14 4.14 31.03
N THR A 198 24.95 4.27 30.44
CA THR A 198 24.32 3.23 29.63
C THR A 198 24.36 3.59 28.16
N HIS A 199 24.96 2.71 27.34
CA HIS A 199 25.04 2.88 25.89
C HIS A 199 23.86 2.21 25.21
N TYR A 200 23.23 2.89 24.27
CA TYR A 200 22.07 2.37 23.55
C TYR A 200 21.95 3.03 22.18
N THR A 201 21.17 2.43 21.29
CA THR A 201 20.92 2.94 19.95
C THR A 201 19.75 3.91 19.95
N ASN A 202 19.85 5.00 19.19
CA ASN A 202 18.77 5.95 19.00
C ASN A 202 17.55 5.25 18.37
N SER A 203 16.35 5.55 18.88
CA SER A 203 15.07 5.07 18.35
C SER A 203 14.31 6.13 17.54
N ALA A 204 14.99 7.18 17.08
CA ALA A 204 14.39 8.17 16.18
C ALA A 204 13.94 7.50 14.87
N ALA A 205 12.79 7.92 14.36
CA ALA A 205 12.15 7.30 13.19
C ALA A 205 13.11 7.20 11.99
N GLY A 206 13.40 5.96 11.56
CA GLY A 206 14.28 5.69 10.42
C GLY A 206 15.78 5.76 10.69
N ASN A 207 16.21 5.98 11.94
CA ASN A 207 17.63 6.07 12.31
C ASN A 207 17.95 5.17 13.51
N PHE A 208 18.05 3.85 13.27
CA PHE A 208 18.51 2.86 14.25
C PHE A 208 19.99 2.49 14.06
N ASN A 209 20.83 3.49 13.75
CA ASN A 209 22.27 3.28 13.51
C ASN A 209 23.15 4.19 14.39
N THR A 210 22.56 5.19 15.04
CA THR A 210 23.28 6.15 15.87
C THR A 210 23.33 5.67 17.30
N GLN A 211 24.54 5.58 17.87
CA GLN A 211 24.73 5.20 19.27
C GLN A 211 24.69 6.44 20.15
N LEU A 212 24.03 6.32 21.29
CA LEU A 212 23.87 7.32 22.33
C LEU A 212 24.36 6.76 23.66
N GLN A 213 24.59 7.66 24.60
CA GLN A 213 25.00 7.33 25.95
C GLN A 213 24.15 8.15 26.92
N HIS A 214 23.56 7.48 27.91
CA HIS A 214 22.92 8.12 29.04
C HIS A 214 23.85 8.11 30.23
N ASN A 215 24.03 9.26 30.88
CA ASN A 215 24.78 9.37 32.12
C ASN A 215 23.81 9.46 33.32
N PRO A 216 23.86 8.53 34.29
CA PRO A 216 22.92 8.49 35.41
C PRO A 216 22.89 9.75 36.26
N THR A 217 24.01 10.49 36.34
CA THR A 217 24.12 11.70 37.17
C THR A 217 23.55 12.94 36.49
N ALA A 218 23.14 12.85 35.22
CA ALA A 218 22.55 13.99 34.53
C ALA A 218 21.15 14.28 35.10
N PRO A 219 20.85 15.54 35.46
CA PRO A 219 19.54 15.89 35.97
C PRO A 219 18.48 15.76 34.87
N GLY A 220 17.30 15.31 35.26
CA GLY A 220 16.11 15.31 34.41
C GLY A 220 15.71 13.93 33.89
N ARG A 221 14.73 13.96 32.99
CA ARG A 221 14.02 12.80 32.49
C ARG A 221 14.58 12.34 31.16
N GLN A 222 14.94 11.07 31.07
CA GLN A 222 15.55 10.45 29.89
C GLN A 222 14.68 9.31 29.39
N GLU A 223 14.58 9.16 28.07
CA GLU A 223 13.59 8.30 27.46
C GLU A 223 14.14 7.57 26.24
N ARG A 224 13.72 6.32 26.08
CA ARG A 224 13.92 5.55 24.84
C ARG A 224 12.66 4.78 24.49
N VAL A 225 12.36 4.67 23.20
CA VAL A 225 11.13 3.99 22.75
C VAL A 225 11.32 2.48 22.85
N LEU A 226 10.34 1.74 23.38
CA LEU A 226 10.31 0.27 23.36
C LEU A 226 9.37 -0.26 22.28
N HIS A 227 8.24 0.42 22.10
CA HIS A 227 7.20 -0.03 21.19
C HIS A 227 6.47 1.17 20.58
N ASN A 228 6.35 1.17 19.25
CA ASN A 228 5.40 2.04 18.58
C ASN A 228 4.32 1.19 17.91
N ASN A 229 3.07 1.42 18.28
CA ASN A 229 1.92 1.00 17.51
C ASN A 229 1.44 2.21 16.70
N TYR A 230 1.84 2.27 15.43
CA TYR A 230 1.46 3.37 14.55
C TYR A 230 -0.01 3.28 14.17
N ARG A 231 -0.53 4.42 13.68
CA ARG A 231 -1.90 4.62 13.20
C ARG A 231 -2.39 3.41 12.39
N GLY A 232 -3.18 2.55 13.02
CA GLY A 232 -3.90 1.51 12.33
C GLY A 232 -5.01 2.16 11.50
N ASN A 233 -5.22 1.72 10.28
CA ASN A 233 -6.28 2.25 9.45
C ASN A 233 -7.33 1.20 9.12
N PHE A 234 -8.59 1.61 9.15
CA PHE A 234 -9.69 0.88 8.56
C PHE A 234 -10.25 1.69 7.40
N ARG A 235 -10.66 1.01 6.34
CA ARG A 235 -11.18 1.58 5.11
C ARG A 235 -12.42 0.82 4.69
N PHE A 236 -13.40 1.58 4.25
CA PHE A 236 -14.57 1.08 3.59
C PHE A 236 -14.82 1.91 2.33
N GLY A 237 -15.17 1.27 1.24
CA GLY A 237 -15.48 1.92 -0.02
C GLY A 237 -16.67 1.27 -0.70
N MET A 238 -17.45 2.06 -1.41
CA MET A 238 -18.44 1.59 -2.37
C MET A 238 -18.29 2.38 -3.65
N ARG A 239 -18.36 1.72 -4.81
CA ARG A 239 -18.27 2.41 -6.09
C ARG A 239 -19.11 1.77 -7.17
N GLY A 240 -19.60 2.62 -8.07
CA GLY A 240 -20.06 2.19 -9.39
C GLY A 240 -18.89 2.17 -10.35
N PHE A 241 -18.90 1.25 -11.31
CA PHE A 241 -17.89 1.15 -12.35
C PHE A 241 -18.49 0.89 -13.73
N ILE A 242 -17.75 1.32 -14.76
CA ILE A 242 -17.97 1.00 -16.17
C ILE A 242 -16.63 0.64 -16.79
N GLY A 243 -16.63 -0.32 -17.70
CA GLY A 243 -15.43 -0.75 -18.38
C GLY A 243 -15.72 -1.38 -19.73
N ILE A 244 -14.64 -1.62 -20.45
CA ILE A 244 -14.63 -2.36 -21.70
C ILE A 244 -13.64 -3.51 -21.56
N GLU A 245 -13.95 -4.66 -22.14
CA GLU A 245 -13.12 -5.84 -22.15
C GLU A 245 -13.03 -6.38 -23.57
N TYR A 246 -11.81 -6.55 -24.06
CA TYR A 246 -11.52 -7.09 -25.39
C TYR A 246 -10.88 -8.47 -25.29
N PHE A 247 -11.48 -9.47 -25.95
CA PHE A 247 -11.00 -10.84 -25.97
C PHE A 247 -10.01 -11.06 -27.11
N VAL A 248 -8.71 -11.00 -26.77
CA VAL A 248 -7.60 -11.16 -27.73
C VAL A 248 -7.54 -12.61 -28.24
N PHE A 249 -7.63 -13.58 -27.32
CA PHE A 249 -7.65 -15.00 -27.61
C PHE A 249 -8.83 -15.69 -26.91
N ALA A 250 -9.13 -16.93 -27.30
CA ALA A 250 -9.98 -17.77 -26.46
C ALA A 250 -9.30 -17.88 -25.08
N LYS A 251 -10.02 -17.56 -24.01
CA LYS A 251 -9.54 -17.58 -22.63
C LYS A 251 -8.57 -16.46 -22.19
N ILE A 252 -8.30 -15.45 -23.03
CA ILE A 252 -7.47 -14.29 -22.64
C ILE A 252 -8.13 -12.99 -23.09
N SER A 253 -8.28 -12.06 -22.16
CA SER A 253 -8.82 -10.72 -22.41
C SER A 253 -8.00 -9.61 -21.76
N VAL A 254 -8.19 -8.40 -22.28
CA VAL A 254 -7.67 -7.16 -21.71
C VAL A 254 -8.85 -6.25 -21.44
N GLY A 255 -8.98 -5.81 -20.18
CA GLY A 255 -10.04 -4.91 -19.73
C GLY A 255 -9.49 -3.54 -19.32
N ALA A 256 -10.27 -2.50 -19.55
CA ALA A 256 -10.05 -1.16 -19.02
C ALA A 256 -11.30 -0.73 -18.24
N GLU A 257 -11.12 -0.25 -17.02
CA GLU A 257 -12.21 0.09 -16.09
C GLU A 257 -12.05 1.49 -15.51
N PHE A 258 -13.18 2.19 -15.38
CA PHE A 258 -13.32 3.43 -14.64
C PHE A 258 -14.44 3.30 -13.62
N GLY A 259 -14.27 3.93 -12.47
CA GLY A 259 -15.24 3.94 -11.38
C GLY A 259 -15.32 5.26 -10.64
N TRP A 260 -16.47 5.43 -10.02
CA TRP A 260 -16.83 6.56 -9.18
C TRP A 260 -17.37 6.03 -7.88
N GLY A 261 -16.76 6.46 -6.78
CA GLY A 261 -16.99 5.85 -5.50
C GLY A 261 -16.89 6.79 -4.34
N TRP A 262 -17.66 6.45 -3.31
CA TRP A 262 -17.49 7.00 -1.98
C TRP A 262 -16.61 6.07 -1.15
N ALA A 263 -15.75 6.65 -0.33
CA ALA A 263 -14.98 5.90 0.64
C ALA A 263 -14.88 6.65 1.97
N MET A 264 -14.72 5.86 3.03
CA MET A 264 -14.34 6.34 4.35
C MET A 264 -13.10 5.60 4.84
N SER A 265 -12.32 6.30 5.65
CA SER A 265 -11.23 5.70 6.40
C SER A 265 -11.21 6.26 7.82
N THR A 266 -10.95 5.39 8.77
CA THR A 266 -10.59 5.78 10.12
C THR A 266 -9.14 5.43 10.37
N ARG A 267 -8.46 6.27 11.14
CA ARG A 267 -7.11 6.02 11.61
C ARG A 267 -7.10 6.14 13.12
N THR A 268 -6.55 5.13 13.78
CA THR A 268 -6.28 5.20 15.21
C THR A 268 -5.10 6.12 15.46
N ASN A 269 -5.00 6.63 16.67
CA ASN A 269 -3.84 7.32 17.20
C ASN A 269 -2.60 6.41 17.19
N LYS A 270 -1.42 7.05 17.16
CA LYS A 270 -0.15 6.38 17.45
C LYS A 270 0.02 6.22 18.96
N ILE A 271 0.19 4.99 19.41
CA ILE A 271 0.57 4.66 20.79
C ILE A 271 2.07 4.38 20.82
N SER A 272 2.78 5.05 21.72
CA SER A 272 4.21 4.89 21.95
C SER A 272 4.42 4.47 23.40
N THR A 273 5.00 3.30 23.61
CA THR A 273 5.50 2.87 24.91
C THR A 273 6.97 3.21 25.00
N VAL A 274 7.32 4.02 25.98
CA VAL A 274 8.68 4.48 26.24
C VAL A 274 9.17 3.96 27.58
N GLU A 275 10.43 3.56 27.64
CA GLU A 275 11.13 3.34 28.90
C GLU A 275 11.71 4.67 29.35
N VAL A 276 11.47 4.99 30.63
CA VAL A 276 11.81 6.26 31.24
C VAL A 276 12.81 6.02 32.35
N TYR A 277 13.92 6.73 32.33
CA TYR A 277 14.80 6.90 33.47
C TYR A 277 14.60 8.30 34.04
N GLU A 278 14.29 8.38 35.33
CA GLU A 278 14.09 9.63 36.03
C GLU A 278 15.02 9.70 37.24
N ASN A 279 15.93 10.67 37.20
CA ASN A 279 16.78 11.03 38.32
C ASN A 279 16.19 12.28 38.99
N GLY A 280 15.46 12.08 40.09
CA GLY A 280 14.81 13.15 40.83
C GLY A 280 15.81 13.98 41.63
N THR A 281 15.54 15.28 41.81
CA THR A 281 16.41 16.19 42.57
C THR A 281 16.55 15.82 44.06
N SER A 282 15.71 14.91 44.58
CA SER A 282 15.65 14.55 46.01
C SER A 282 15.27 13.08 46.28
N GLY A 283 15.34 12.17 45.30
CA GLY A 283 14.87 10.78 45.43
C GLY A 283 15.75 9.76 44.72
N LEU A 284 15.54 8.47 45.00
CA LEU A 284 16.21 7.37 44.30
C LEU A 284 15.86 7.41 42.81
N ALA A 285 16.83 7.10 41.94
CA ALA A 285 16.58 6.97 40.51
C ALA A 285 15.56 5.85 40.25
N THR A 286 14.67 6.07 39.28
CA THR A 286 13.63 5.09 38.94
C THR A 286 13.56 4.84 37.45
N VAL A 287 13.26 3.58 37.09
CA VAL A 287 13.01 3.14 35.72
C VAL A 287 11.59 2.59 35.63
N PHE A 288 10.81 3.10 34.69
CA PHE A 288 9.44 2.64 34.46
C PHE A 288 9.03 2.79 32.99
N ASN A 289 7.96 2.09 32.61
CA ASN A 289 7.36 2.19 31.29
C ASN A 289 6.21 3.18 31.31
N ASP A 290 6.18 4.09 30.33
CA ASP A 290 5.10 5.04 30.13
C ASP A 290 4.48 4.82 28.74
N GLU A 291 3.16 4.68 28.68
CA GLU A 291 2.42 4.51 27.44
C GLU A 291 1.67 5.79 27.10
N ARG A 292 1.91 6.30 25.89
CA ARG A 292 1.38 7.60 25.46
C ARG A 292 0.73 7.54 24.10
N SER A 293 -0.40 8.22 24.00
CA SER A 293 -0.93 8.67 22.72
C SER A 293 -0.11 9.87 22.24
N THR A 294 0.69 9.69 21.19
CA THR A 294 1.55 10.76 20.66
C THR A 294 0.85 11.60 19.58
N ASP A 295 -0.44 11.36 19.38
CA ASP A 295 -1.19 11.77 18.20
C ASP A 295 -2.71 11.54 18.39
N THR A 296 -3.53 11.98 17.45
CA THR A 296 -5.00 11.92 17.52
C THR A 296 -5.61 10.93 16.53
N ASN A 297 -6.83 10.49 16.85
CA ASN A 297 -7.65 9.72 15.94
C ASN A 297 -8.12 10.60 14.77
N GLU A 298 -8.12 10.05 13.56
CA GLU A 298 -8.55 10.76 12.35
C GLU A 298 -9.70 9.99 11.69
N ARG A 299 -10.70 10.73 11.19
CA ARG A 299 -11.76 10.19 10.35
C ARG A 299 -11.85 11.02 9.09
N GLN A 300 -11.79 10.36 7.94
CA GLN A 300 -11.91 10.99 6.64
C GLN A 300 -12.96 10.24 5.83
N ASN A 301 -13.74 10.97 5.04
CA ASN A 301 -14.62 10.40 4.03
C ASN A 301 -14.62 11.30 2.79
N GLY A 302 -15.08 10.78 1.66
CA GLY A 302 -15.18 11.56 0.44
C GLY A 302 -15.66 10.75 -0.76
N PHE A 303 -16.07 11.47 -1.80
CA PHE A 303 -16.37 10.92 -3.11
C PHE A 303 -15.20 11.19 -4.04
N SER A 304 -14.84 10.23 -4.88
CA SER A 304 -13.78 10.39 -5.86
C SER A 304 -14.05 9.59 -7.12
N VAL A 305 -13.45 10.06 -8.22
CA VAL A 305 -13.30 9.31 -9.47
C VAL A 305 -11.92 8.65 -9.42
N ASP A 306 -11.81 7.41 -9.89
CA ASP A 306 -10.67 6.49 -9.72
C ASP A 306 -9.27 7.10 -9.50
N ASN A 307 -8.49 6.46 -8.61
CA ASN A 307 -7.09 6.71 -8.28
C ASN A 307 -6.69 8.18 -8.06
N ASN A 308 -7.40 8.89 -7.17
CA ASN A 308 -6.91 10.15 -6.65
C ASN A 308 -5.60 9.90 -5.86
N ASN A 309 -4.47 10.27 -6.46
CA ASN A 309 -3.12 10.22 -5.88
C ASN A 309 -2.97 11.07 -4.60
N GLY A 310 -3.99 11.86 -4.21
CA GLY A 310 -3.99 12.69 -3.01
C GLY A 310 -5.18 12.49 -2.06
N GLY A 311 -5.99 11.44 -2.20
CA GLY A 311 -7.25 11.31 -1.46
C GLY A 311 -7.60 9.91 -0.96
N ASN A 312 -8.51 9.87 0.02
CA ASN A 312 -9.01 8.69 0.70
C ASN A 312 -9.72 7.71 -0.25
N ASN A 313 -8.98 6.79 -0.86
CA ASN A 313 -9.53 5.77 -1.76
C ASN A 313 -9.60 4.41 -1.05
N GLY A 314 -10.82 3.96 -0.73
CA GLY A 314 -11.10 2.66 -0.15
C GLY A 314 -10.74 1.47 -1.04
N PHE A 315 -10.37 1.71 -2.31
CA PHE A 315 -10.01 0.70 -3.30
C PHE A 315 -8.52 0.71 -3.70
N SER A 316 -7.69 1.61 -3.14
CA SER A 316 -6.26 1.70 -3.45
C SER A 316 -5.38 1.24 -2.29
N MET A 317 -4.30 0.53 -2.61
CA MET A 317 -3.25 0.17 -1.65
C MET A 317 -2.12 1.19 -1.58
N ASN A 318 -2.12 2.22 -2.44
CA ASN A 318 -0.97 3.10 -2.64
C ASN A 318 -0.86 4.26 -1.63
N ASN A 319 -1.65 4.23 -0.56
CA ASN A 319 -1.70 5.32 0.41
C ASN A 319 -1.75 4.76 1.83
N LEU A 320 -0.61 4.23 2.29
CA LEU A 320 -0.51 3.59 3.61
C LEU A 320 0.15 4.45 4.69
N THR A 321 0.66 5.65 4.39
CA THR A 321 1.37 6.44 5.42
C THR A 321 1.27 7.97 5.29
N GLY A 322 0.47 8.51 4.37
CA GLY A 322 0.28 9.97 4.27
C GLY A 322 -0.69 10.50 5.32
N GLY A 323 -0.18 10.85 6.50
CA GLY A 323 -0.81 11.80 7.42
C GLY A 323 -0.03 13.11 7.36
N GLY A 324 -0.69 14.20 6.98
CA GLY A 324 -0.16 15.56 7.07
C GLY A 324 0.15 16.24 5.74
N GLY A 325 -0.75 17.13 5.32
CA GLY A 325 -0.35 18.35 4.62
C GLY A 325 -0.20 18.28 3.09
N ASN A 326 -1.26 17.94 2.35
CA ASN A 326 -1.60 18.70 1.14
C ASN A 326 -3.06 18.44 0.74
N SER A 327 -3.99 18.96 1.53
CA SER A 327 -5.37 19.17 1.11
C SER A 327 -5.46 20.43 0.23
N ASN A 328 -4.64 20.53 -0.82
CA ASN A 328 -5.02 21.38 -1.93
C ASN A 328 -6.20 20.70 -2.59
N GLY A 329 -7.39 21.27 -2.36
CA GLY A 329 -8.62 20.92 -3.04
C GLY A 329 -8.37 20.94 -4.54
N ASN A 330 -8.06 19.77 -5.09
CA ASN A 330 -8.01 19.60 -6.52
C ASN A 330 -9.45 19.40 -6.97
N ASN A 331 -10.15 20.51 -7.15
CA ASN A 331 -11.40 20.57 -7.91
C ASN A 331 -11.15 20.34 -9.41
N GLY A 332 -9.90 20.11 -9.81
CA GLY A 332 -9.56 19.60 -11.14
C GLY A 332 -9.97 18.15 -11.24
N LEU A 333 -10.82 17.85 -12.23
CA LEU A 333 -10.99 16.50 -12.78
C LEU A 333 -9.66 16.09 -13.45
N THR A 334 -8.61 15.86 -12.67
CA THR A 334 -7.42 15.15 -13.15
C THR A 334 -7.85 13.71 -13.32
N GLY A 335 -8.06 13.31 -14.58
CA GLY A 335 -8.52 11.97 -14.94
C GLY A 335 -7.68 10.90 -14.26
N GLY A 336 -8.36 10.11 -13.42
CA GLY A 336 -7.78 8.92 -12.83
C GLY A 336 -7.24 7.97 -13.88
N THR A 337 -6.16 7.27 -13.58
CA THR A 337 -5.74 6.11 -14.35
C THR A 337 -6.78 5.02 -14.17
N GLY A 338 -7.63 4.80 -15.18
CA GLY A 338 -8.47 3.59 -15.22
C GLY A 338 -7.60 2.35 -15.05
N ALA A 339 -8.14 1.29 -14.42
CA ALA A 339 -7.39 0.07 -14.22
C ALA A 339 -7.34 -0.72 -15.53
N ILE A 340 -6.13 -1.00 -16.05
CA ILE A 340 -5.95 -1.95 -17.15
C ILE A 340 -5.64 -3.32 -16.53
N THR A 341 -6.48 -4.31 -16.83
CA THR A 341 -6.36 -5.68 -16.28
C THR A 341 -6.22 -6.67 -17.43
N VAL A 342 -5.30 -7.62 -17.29
CA VAL A 342 -5.29 -8.83 -18.14
C VAL A 342 -6.00 -9.93 -17.38
N LEU A 343 -6.93 -10.63 -18.03
CA LEU A 343 -7.68 -11.74 -17.43
C LEU A 343 -7.46 -13.03 -18.23
N PHE A 344 -7.30 -14.12 -17.49
CA PHE A 344 -7.26 -15.50 -17.98
C PHE A 344 -8.54 -16.20 -17.55
N HIS A 345 -9.26 -16.82 -18.48
CA HIS A 345 -10.54 -17.47 -18.22
C HIS A 345 -10.38 -18.98 -18.30
N PHE A 346 -10.96 -19.72 -17.35
CA PHE A 346 -10.76 -21.17 -17.21
C PHE A 346 -12.02 -21.95 -17.53
#